data_AF-A0A811U6S0-F1
#
_entry.id   AF-A0A811U6S0-F1
#
_cell.length_a   1.000
_cell.length_b   1.000
_cell.length_c   1.000
_cell.angle_alpha   90.00
_cell.angle_beta   90.00
_cell.angle_gamma   90.00
#
_symmetry.space_group_name_H-M   'P 1'
#
loop_
_entity.id
_entity.type
_entity.pdbx_description
1 polymer ?
#
loop_
_entity_poly.entity_id
_entity_poly.type
_entity_poly.pdbx_seq_one_letter_code
_entity_poly.pdbx_strand_id
1 'polypeptide(L)'
;MIQIECVFCKEFQVLFREWKDGIPGLKTLGSLEPLSIRRIKINQDDGGILRINAELENMLVTGSSGAKVVKATLDKKTLEVHATIEIPHLRGVGNYKVTGSVLGLNLNGQGTANFEAKNIVLTFHTTTRTRHEGDLTFSEILGFKAKIQKIGDFHINVQNLFGGQKELENSANDLFNQNWRDLYGTLAPTLEQTLELILKDRFTKIYSYVPATYFISNLP
;
A
#
# COMPACT_ATOMS: atom_id res chain seq x y z
N MET A 1 21.94 0.57 -26.34
CA MET A 1 21.22 1.64 -25.63
C MET A 1 21.73 1.63 -24.20
N ILE A 2 22.46 2.67 -23.81
CA ILE A 2 23.09 2.76 -22.49
C ILE A 2 21.99 3.10 -21.48
N GLN A 3 21.70 2.17 -20.59
CA GLN A 3 20.79 2.38 -19.47
C GLN A 3 21.50 3.34 -18.51
N ILE A 4 21.16 4.64 -18.58
CA ILE A 4 21.61 5.62 -17.60
C ILE A 4 21.04 5.14 -16.26
N GLU A 5 21.90 4.57 -15.42
CA GLU A 5 21.53 4.14 -14.08
C GLU A 5 21.04 5.35 -13.30
N CYS A 6 19.78 5.27 -12.87
CA CYS A 6 19.16 6.28 -12.04
C CYS A 6 19.80 6.25 -10.64
N VAL A 7 20.71 7.18 -10.35
CA VAL A 7 21.42 7.28 -9.05
C VAL A 7 20.42 7.36 -7.89
N PHE A 8 19.41 8.22 -8.03
CA PHE A 8 18.36 8.38 -7.01
C PHE A 8 17.53 7.10 -6.81
N CYS A 9 17.42 6.22 -7.81
CA CYS A 9 16.72 4.94 -7.64
C CYS A 9 17.44 4.04 -6.65
N LYS A 10 18.78 4.03 -6.65
CA LYS A 10 19.57 3.26 -5.67
C LYS A 10 19.41 3.83 -4.26
N GLU A 11 19.48 5.16 -4.11
CA GLU A 11 19.26 5.84 -2.82
C GLU A 11 17.85 5.55 -2.29
N PHE A 12 16.84 5.66 -3.16
CA PHE A 12 15.45 5.42 -2.81
C PHE A 12 15.14 3.94 -2.51
N GLN A 13 15.83 3.01 -3.18
CA GLN A 13 15.70 1.57 -2.97
C GLN A 13 16.12 1.14 -1.56
N VAL A 14 17.15 1.78 -1.00
CA VAL A 14 17.70 1.46 0.32
C VAL A 14 16.64 1.63 1.42
N LEU A 15 15.72 2.61 1.26
CA LEU A 15 14.68 2.90 2.24
C LEU A 15 13.78 1.69 2.55
N PHE A 16 13.44 0.89 1.52
CA PHE A 16 12.56 -0.27 1.69
C PHE A 16 13.22 -1.40 2.50
N ARG A 17 14.56 -1.48 2.51
CA ARG A 17 15.29 -2.54 3.22
C ARG A 17 15.74 -2.08 4.60
N GLU A 18 16.41 -0.92 4.67
CA GLU A 18 17.02 -0.44 5.91
C GLU A 18 15.98 0.01 6.93
N TRP A 19 14.85 0.56 6.48
CA TRP A 19 13.81 1.07 7.38
C TRP A 19 12.63 0.11 7.54
N LYS A 20 12.79 -1.15 7.10
CA LYS A 20 11.73 -2.15 7.23
C LYS A 20 11.24 -2.28 8.69
N ASP A 21 12.16 -2.21 9.65
CA ASP A 21 11.86 -2.33 11.09
C ASP A 21 11.55 -0.97 11.77
N GLY A 22 11.48 0.11 10.97
CA GLY A 22 11.36 1.49 11.43
C GLY A 22 12.70 2.25 11.39
N ILE A 23 12.69 3.49 11.88
CA ILE A 23 13.89 4.35 11.94
C ILE A 23 14.29 4.52 13.41
N PRO A 24 15.56 4.26 13.79
CA PRO A 24 16.05 4.51 15.14
C PRO A 24 15.73 5.92 15.62
N GLY A 25 15.18 6.03 16.83
CA GLY A 25 14.75 7.33 17.41
C GLY A 25 13.34 7.79 17.01
N LEU A 26 12.79 7.33 15.88
CA LEU A 26 11.44 7.69 15.42
C LEU A 26 10.38 6.66 15.82
N LYS A 27 10.06 6.59 17.11
CA LYS A 27 9.12 5.59 17.66
C LYS A 27 7.70 5.69 17.08
N THR A 28 7.28 6.85 16.60
CA THR A 28 5.92 7.10 16.07
C THR A 28 5.69 6.51 14.67
N LEU A 29 6.76 6.11 13.97
CA LEU A 29 6.66 5.47 12.66
C LEU A 29 6.17 4.02 12.77
N GLY A 30 6.66 3.30 13.80
CA GLY A 30 6.49 1.84 13.91
C GLY A 30 7.25 1.08 12.81
N SER A 31 6.97 -0.22 12.71
CA SER A 31 7.52 -1.06 11.64
C SER A 31 6.86 -0.75 10.30
N LEU A 32 7.65 -0.74 9.23
CA LEU A 32 7.20 -0.67 7.83
C LEU A 32 7.00 -2.07 7.23
N GLU A 33 7.54 -3.11 7.88
CA GLU A 33 7.27 -4.51 7.60
C GLU A 33 7.41 -5.40 8.88
N PRO A 34 6.33 -6.06 9.35
CA PRO A 34 4.98 -5.97 8.84
C PRO A 34 4.41 -4.57 9.03
N LEU A 35 3.82 -4.02 7.97
CA LEU A 35 3.05 -2.80 8.03
C LEU A 35 1.73 -3.08 8.76
N SER A 36 1.60 -2.53 9.96
CA SER A 36 0.36 -2.62 10.72
C SER A 36 -0.64 -1.53 10.31
N ILE A 37 -1.83 -1.97 9.91
CA ILE A 37 -2.96 -1.10 9.56
C ILE A 37 -4.12 -1.45 10.51
N ARG A 38 -4.48 -0.50 11.37
CA ARG A 38 -5.47 -0.74 12.44
C ARG A 38 -6.86 -1.01 11.90
N ARG A 39 -7.32 -0.18 10.95
CA ARG A 39 -8.67 -0.28 10.40
C ARG A 39 -8.72 0.30 8.99
N ILE A 40 -9.40 -0.41 8.10
CA ILE A 40 -9.78 0.04 6.76
C ILE A 40 -11.30 -0.13 6.67
N LYS A 41 -11.98 0.88 6.14
CA LYS A 41 -13.42 0.82 5.85
C LYS A 41 -13.62 0.89 4.36
N ILE A 42 -14.45 -0.02 3.83
CA ILE A 42 -14.80 -0.09 2.43
C ILE A 42 -16.31 -0.03 2.37
N ASN A 43 -16.84 1.07 1.83
CA ASN A 43 -18.25 1.21 1.50
C ASN A 43 -18.32 1.33 -0.01
N GLN A 44 -18.75 0.26 -0.67
CA GLN A 44 -18.82 0.16 -2.11
C GLN A 44 -20.25 -0.17 -2.51
N ASP A 45 -20.87 0.66 -3.33
CA ASP A 45 -22.15 0.38 -3.98
C ASP A 45 -22.18 1.11 -5.32
N ASP A 46 -21.77 0.41 -6.37
CA ASP A 46 -21.80 0.93 -7.75
C ASP A 46 -23.06 0.49 -8.51
N GLY A 47 -24.03 -0.13 -7.83
CA GLY A 47 -25.16 -0.74 -8.53
C GLY A 47 -24.79 -1.95 -9.38
N GLY A 48 -23.56 -2.48 -9.28
CA GLY A 48 -23.01 -3.56 -10.10
C GLY A 48 -22.81 -4.87 -9.34
N ILE A 49 -21.66 -5.51 -9.59
CA ILE A 49 -21.32 -6.85 -9.08
C ILE A 49 -20.86 -6.84 -7.61
N LEU A 50 -20.56 -5.65 -7.06
CA LEU A 50 -19.97 -5.51 -5.74
C LEU A 50 -20.67 -4.40 -4.95
N ARG A 51 -21.46 -4.80 -3.96
CA ARG A 51 -22.17 -3.90 -3.05
C ARG A 51 -21.89 -4.30 -1.61
N ILE A 52 -20.88 -3.73 -0.97
CA ILE A 52 -20.44 -4.16 0.37
C ILE A 52 -20.22 -2.99 1.31
N ASN A 53 -20.51 -3.25 2.59
CA ASN A 53 -19.94 -2.53 3.71
C ASN A 53 -18.98 -3.50 4.41
N ALA A 54 -17.68 -3.26 4.27
CA ALA A 54 -16.65 -4.09 4.85
C ALA A 54 -15.71 -3.27 5.75
N GLU A 55 -15.25 -3.91 6.81
CA GLU A 55 -14.19 -3.42 7.66
C GLU A 55 -13.09 -4.47 7.74
N LEU A 56 -11.84 -4.03 7.53
CA LEU A 56 -10.65 -4.82 7.80
C LEU A 56 -9.97 -4.25 9.04
N GLU A 57 -9.61 -5.09 9.98
CA GLU A 57 -9.00 -4.69 11.25
C GLU A 57 -7.73 -5.47 11.54
N ASN A 58 -6.79 -4.79 12.20
CA ASN A 58 -5.51 -5.37 12.62
C ASN A 58 -4.76 -6.08 11.48
N MET A 59 -4.77 -5.45 10.30
CA MET A 59 -4.08 -5.97 9.14
C MET A 59 -2.57 -5.88 9.36
N LEU A 60 -1.88 -6.98 9.10
CA LEU A 60 -0.43 -7.06 9.00
C LEU A 60 -0.07 -7.35 7.55
N VAL A 61 0.67 -6.44 6.93
CA VAL A 61 1.07 -6.55 5.53
C VAL A 61 2.59 -6.72 5.43
N THR A 62 3.04 -7.73 4.69
CA THR A 62 4.46 -8.08 4.49
C THR A 62 4.81 -8.16 3.00
N GLY A 63 6.09 -8.05 2.68
CA GLY A 63 6.64 -8.14 1.32
C GLY A 63 7.12 -6.80 0.73
N SER A 64 6.90 -5.68 1.43
CA SER A 64 7.31 -4.34 0.98
C SER A 64 8.83 -4.16 0.92
N SER A 65 9.59 -4.83 1.77
CA SER A 65 11.06 -4.87 1.73
C SER A 65 11.63 -5.58 0.49
N GLY A 66 10.80 -6.41 -0.16
CA GLY A 66 11.09 -7.02 -1.46
C GLY A 66 10.86 -6.08 -2.65
N ALA A 67 10.38 -4.86 -2.41
CA ALA A 67 10.12 -3.88 -3.46
C ALA A 67 11.38 -3.54 -4.27
N LYS A 68 11.19 -3.32 -5.57
CA LYS A 68 12.22 -2.89 -6.52
C LYS A 68 11.84 -1.53 -7.08
N VAL A 69 12.70 -0.54 -6.89
CA VAL A 69 12.54 0.79 -7.48
C VAL A 69 12.94 0.72 -8.95
N VAL A 70 11.95 0.74 -9.84
CA VAL A 70 12.15 0.70 -11.29
C VAL A 70 12.58 2.06 -11.82
N LYS A 71 11.93 3.11 -11.32
CA LYS A 71 12.21 4.50 -11.65
C LYS A 71 11.95 5.36 -10.42
N ALA A 72 12.79 6.35 -10.18
CA ALA A 72 12.59 7.37 -9.18
C ALA A 72 13.22 8.66 -9.71
N THR A 73 12.50 9.77 -9.58
CA THR A 73 13.02 11.09 -9.90
C THR A 73 12.71 12.03 -8.75
N LEU A 74 13.67 12.90 -8.46
CA LEU A 74 13.57 13.91 -7.44
C LEU A 74 13.71 15.28 -8.09
N ASP A 75 12.77 16.17 -7.83
CA ASP A 75 12.96 17.59 -8.09
C ASP A 75 13.78 18.20 -6.94
N LYS A 76 15.00 18.67 -7.22
CA LYS A 76 15.89 19.22 -6.18
C LYS A 76 15.44 20.56 -5.59
N LYS A 77 14.55 21.29 -6.28
CA LYS A 77 14.05 22.59 -5.80
C LYS A 77 12.87 22.40 -4.85
N THR A 78 11.97 21.50 -5.20
CA THR A 78 10.73 21.28 -4.44
C THR A 78 10.84 20.08 -3.49
N LEU A 79 11.83 19.21 -3.69
CA LEU A 79 12.03 17.93 -3.02
C LEU A 79 10.93 16.89 -3.31
N GLU A 80 10.19 17.08 -4.41
CA GLU A 80 9.15 16.17 -4.84
C GLU A 80 9.74 14.89 -5.44
N VAL A 81 9.18 13.74 -5.07
CA VAL A 81 9.54 12.43 -5.59
C VAL A 81 8.43 11.89 -6.48
N HIS A 82 8.81 11.40 -7.66
CA HIS A 82 7.99 10.48 -8.47
C HIS A 82 8.69 9.14 -8.51
N ALA A 83 7.99 8.06 -8.21
CA ALA A 83 8.55 6.71 -8.26
C ALA A 83 7.63 5.70 -8.93
N THR A 84 8.23 4.74 -9.61
CA THR A 84 7.63 3.49 -10.09
C THR A 84 8.30 2.34 -9.34
N ILE A 85 7.49 1.51 -8.69
CA ILE A 85 7.95 0.43 -7.82
C ILE A 85 7.28 -0.86 -8.23
N GLU A 86 8.06 -1.93 -8.28
CA GLU A 86 7.58 -3.29 -8.42
C GLU A 86 7.63 -4.01 -7.07
N ILE A 87 6.53 -4.62 -6.65
CA ILE A 87 6.48 -5.48 -5.48
C ILE A 87 6.25 -6.92 -5.97
N PRO A 88 7.25 -7.81 -5.88
CA PRO A 88 7.14 -9.17 -6.40
C PRO A 88 6.03 -9.97 -5.73
N HIS A 89 5.92 -9.85 -4.40
CA HIS A 89 4.96 -10.59 -3.60
C HIS A 89 4.61 -9.80 -2.35
N LEU A 90 3.32 -9.52 -2.16
CA LEU A 90 2.74 -8.88 -0.99
C LEU A 90 1.76 -9.85 -0.34
N ARG A 91 1.78 -9.94 0.98
CA ARG A 91 0.85 -10.74 1.76
C ARG A 91 0.19 -9.89 2.81
N GLY A 92 -1.09 -10.12 3.06
CA GLY A 92 -1.80 -9.50 4.17
C GLY A 92 -2.61 -10.52 4.94
N VAL A 93 -2.68 -10.33 6.26
CA VAL A 93 -3.56 -11.09 7.15
C VAL A 93 -4.20 -10.15 8.17
N GLY A 94 -5.46 -10.38 8.50
CA GLY A 94 -6.15 -9.63 9.54
C GLY A 94 -7.59 -10.10 9.71
N ASN A 95 -8.36 -9.32 10.45
CA ASN A 95 -9.77 -9.62 10.68
C ASN A 95 -10.63 -8.87 9.68
N TYR A 96 -11.78 -9.45 9.32
CA TYR A 96 -12.78 -8.79 8.51
C TYR A 96 -14.16 -8.87 9.14
N LYS A 97 -14.99 -7.89 8.80
CA LYS A 97 -16.44 -7.94 8.92
C LYS A 97 -17.03 -7.40 7.63
N VAL A 98 -18.02 -8.08 7.06
CA VAL A 98 -18.64 -7.70 5.80
C VAL A 98 -20.14 -7.95 5.81
N THR A 99 -20.89 -7.00 5.26
CA THR A 99 -22.28 -7.18 4.86
C THR A 99 -22.48 -6.70 3.43
N GLY A 100 -23.42 -7.30 2.70
CA GLY A 100 -23.80 -6.87 1.37
C GLY A 100 -23.86 -8.01 0.36
N SER A 101 -23.51 -7.75 -0.89
CA SER A 101 -23.53 -8.71 -1.97
C SER A 101 -22.27 -8.62 -2.84
N VAL A 102 -21.72 -9.79 -3.19
CA VAL A 102 -20.59 -9.94 -4.10
C VAL A 102 -20.97 -10.99 -5.14
N LEU A 103 -20.96 -10.64 -6.42
CA LEU A 103 -21.33 -11.54 -7.52
C LEU A 103 -22.71 -12.21 -7.33
N GLY A 104 -23.65 -11.47 -6.72
CA GLY A 104 -24.99 -11.97 -6.39
C GLY A 104 -25.07 -12.82 -5.11
N LEU A 105 -23.95 -13.16 -4.48
CA LEU A 105 -23.92 -13.85 -3.19
C LEU A 105 -24.17 -12.84 -2.06
N ASN A 106 -25.17 -13.10 -1.23
CA ASN A 106 -25.42 -12.29 -0.04
C ASN A 106 -24.42 -12.66 1.06
N LEU A 107 -23.61 -11.69 1.47
CA LEU A 107 -22.61 -11.83 2.52
C LEU A 107 -23.10 -11.19 3.81
N ASN A 108 -22.95 -11.93 4.90
CA ASN A 108 -23.00 -11.43 6.26
C ASN A 108 -22.01 -12.29 7.06
N GLY A 109 -20.78 -11.80 7.19
CA GLY A 109 -19.68 -12.61 7.70
C GLY A 109 -18.68 -11.79 8.49
N GLN A 110 -18.02 -12.46 9.42
CA GLN A 110 -16.88 -11.91 10.16
C GLN A 110 -15.92 -13.03 10.51
N GLY A 111 -14.64 -12.76 10.47
CA GLY A 111 -13.62 -13.77 10.72
C GLY A 111 -12.23 -13.26 10.33
N THR A 112 -11.38 -14.16 9.87
CA THR A 112 -10.03 -13.84 9.42
C THR A 112 -9.98 -13.83 7.89
N ALA A 113 -9.30 -12.84 7.34
CA ALA A 113 -9.00 -12.74 5.92
C ALA A 113 -7.49 -12.80 5.74
N ASN A 114 -7.05 -13.50 4.69
CA ASN A 114 -5.70 -13.36 4.18
C ASN A 114 -5.75 -13.13 2.67
N PHE A 115 -4.75 -12.42 2.16
CA PHE A 115 -4.57 -12.23 0.73
C PHE A 115 -3.10 -12.35 0.34
N GLU A 116 -2.88 -12.75 -0.91
CA GLU A 116 -1.59 -12.67 -1.60
C GLU A 116 -1.78 -11.85 -2.88
N ALA A 117 -0.84 -10.97 -3.18
CA ALA A 117 -0.79 -10.21 -4.42
C ALA A 117 0.61 -10.30 -5.02
N LYS A 118 0.72 -10.58 -6.31
CA LYS A 118 2.02 -10.81 -6.98
C LYS A 118 2.21 -9.87 -8.16
N ASN A 119 3.47 -9.54 -8.41
CA ASN A 119 3.91 -8.69 -9.53
C ASN A 119 3.12 -7.37 -9.59
N ILE A 120 3.04 -6.68 -8.44
CA ILE A 120 2.37 -5.39 -8.33
C ILE A 120 3.28 -4.32 -8.92
N VAL A 121 2.72 -3.41 -9.72
CA VAL A 121 3.38 -2.19 -10.15
C VAL A 121 2.64 -1.01 -9.56
N LEU A 122 3.33 -0.23 -8.73
CA LEU A 122 2.82 0.99 -8.13
C LEU A 122 3.55 2.20 -8.72
N THR A 123 2.83 3.30 -8.89
CA THR A 123 3.45 4.62 -9.00
C THR A 123 2.99 5.50 -7.86
N PHE A 124 3.87 6.35 -7.35
CA PHE A 124 3.44 7.44 -6.50
C PHE A 124 4.15 8.76 -6.82
N HIS A 125 3.54 9.84 -6.37
CA HIS A 125 4.07 11.21 -6.42
C HIS A 125 3.84 11.89 -5.08
N THR A 126 4.85 12.59 -4.57
CA THR A 126 4.76 13.44 -3.38
C THR A 126 4.72 14.89 -3.78
N THR A 127 3.86 15.69 -3.15
CA THR A 127 3.92 17.15 -3.17
C THR A 127 4.53 17.63 -1.86
N THR A 128 5.55 18.47 -1.93
CA THR A 128 6.37 18.82 -0.76
C THR A 128 6.62 20.32 -0.64
N ARG A 129 7.02 20.74 0.57
CA ARG A 129 7.61 22.05 0.83
C ARG A 129 8.87 21.89 1.67
N THR A 130 9.90 22.65 1.32
CA THR A 130 11.15 22.68 2.07
C THR A 130 10.97 23.37 3.42
N ARG A 131 11.57 22.79 4.47
CA ARG A 131 11.57 23.34 5.82
C ARG A 131 13.02 23.36 6.34
N HIS A 132 13.49 24.53 6.74
CA HIS A 132 14.86 24.70 7.25
C HIS A 132 14.86 24.76 8.78
N GLU A 133 15.77 24.01 9.41
CA GLU A 133 16.02 24.04 10.85
C GLU A 133 17.54 24.15 11.08
N GLY A 134 18.03 25.38 11.30
CA GLY A 134 19.47 25.65 11.29
C GLY A 134 20.06 25.33 9.92
N ASP A 135 21.14 24.55 9.90
CA ASP A 135 21.82 24.11 8.67
C ASP A 135 21.16 22.87 8.03
N LEU A 136 20.13 22.31 8.66
CA LEU A 136 19.42 21.14 8.15
C LEU A 136 18.24 21.56 7.28
N THR A 137 18.12 20.87 6.15
CA THR A 137 16.98 20.99 5.24
C THR A 137 16.13 19.75 5.36
N PHE A 138 14.84 19.92 5.63
CA PHE A 138 13.83 18.86 5.70
C PHE A 138 12.78 19.06 4.60
N SER A 139 11.97 18.02 4.38
CA SER A 139 10.86 18.07 3.45
C SER A 139 9.54 17.79 4.17
N GLU A 140 8.57 18.67 4.00
CA GLU A 140 7.23 18.53 4.55
C GLU A 140 6.29 17.99 3.47
N ILE A 141 5.68 16.83 3.69
CA ILE A 141 4.75 16.19 2.75
C ILE A 141 3.38 16.89 2.83
N LEU A 142 3.03 17.63 1.79
CA LEU A 142 1.73 18.28 1.63
C LEU A 142 0.71 17.34 0.99
N GLY A 143 1.15 16.57 0.00
CA GLY A 143 0.32 15.67 -0.80
C GLY A 143 1.03 14.35 -1.10
N PHE A 144 0.24 13.29 -1.27
CA PHE A 144 0.72 11.98 -1.71
C PHE A 144 -0.31 11.40 -2.66
N LYS A 145 0.12 11.03 -3.86
CA LYS A 145 -0.71 10.36 -4.86
C LYS A 145 -0.15 8.99 -5.17
N ALA A 146 -1.00 7.97 -5.16
CA ALA A 146 -0.63 6.59 -5.37
C ALA A 146 -1.57 5.96 -6.39
N LYS A 147 -1.00 5.19 -7.32
CA LYS A 147 -1.76 4.46 -8.33
C LYS A 147 -1.21 3.03 -8.40
N ILE A 148 -2.11 2.06 -8.34
CA ILE A 148 -1.75 0.67 -8.61
C ILE A 148 -1.92 0.47 -10.12
N GLN A 149 -0.81 0.51 -10.84
CA GLN A 149 -0.80 0.40 -12.31
C GLN A 149 -1.14 -1.01 -12.77
N LYS A 150 -0.70 -2.02 -12.00
CA LYS A 150 -0.88 -3.42 -12.34
C LYS A 150 -0.85 -4.29 -11.09
N ILE A 151 -1.66 -5.34 -11.10
CA ILE A 151 -1.50 -6.53 -10.26
C ILE A 151 -1.42 -7.71 -11.22
N GLY A 152 -0.39 -8.55 -11.09
CA GLY A 152 -0.24 -9.72 -11.96
C GLY A 152 -1.19 -10.85 -11.57
N ASP A 153 -1.26 -11.10 -10.26
CA ASP A 153 -2.08 -12.16 -9.66
C ASP A 153 -2.53 -11.74 -8.27
N PHE A 154 -3.73 -12.16 -7.87
CA PHE A 154 -4.30 -11.88 -6.57
C PHE A 154 -5.09 -13.10 -6.09
N HIS A 155 -4.90 -13.44 -4.82
CA HIS A 155 -5.63 -14.50 -4.14
C HIS A 155 -6.13 -13.97 -2.80
N ILE A 156 -7.38 -14.28 -2.45
CA ILE A 156 -7.99 -13.98 -1.17
C ILE A 156 -8.62 -15.24 -0.59
N ASN A 157 -8.50 -15.38 0.72
CA ASN A 157 -9.20 -16.38 1.49
C ASN A 157 -9.82 -15.73 2.73
N VAL A 158 -11.14 -15.79 2.81
CA VAL A 158 -11.93 -15.36 3.97
C VAL A 158 -12.51 -16.58 4.69
N GLN A 159 -12.36 -16.60 6.01
CA GLN A 159 -12.83 -17.67 6.87
C GLN A 159 -14.08 -17.25 7.64
N ASN A 160 -14.86 -18.24 8.07
CA ASN A 160 -16.12 -18.07 8.79
C ASN A 160 -17.19 -17.30 8.00
N LEU A 161 -17.26 -17.52 6.68
CA LEU A 161 -18.42 -17.11 5.89
C LEU A 161 -19.58 -18.08 6.09
N PHE A 162 -20.83 -17.59 5.90
CA PHE A 162 -22.05 -18.40 5.96
C PHE A 162 -22.19 -19.24 7.26
N GLY A 163 -21.71 -18.71 8.38
CA GLY A 163 -21.71 -19.41 9.67
C GLY A 163 -20.76 -20.62 9.73
N GLY A 164 -19.70 -20.64 8.91
CA GLY A 164 -18.69 -21.69 8.90
C GLY A 164 -19.04 -22.92 8.06
N GLN A 165 -20.05 -22.83 7.19
CA GLN A 165 -20.38 -23.88 6.23
C GLN A 165 -19.28 -23.98 5.15
N LYS A 166 -18.32 -24.90 5.36
CA LYS A 166 -17.09 -25.01 4.57
C LYS A 166 -17.33 -25.12 3.06
N GLU A 167 -18.36 -25.84 2.63
CA GLU A 167 -18.64 -26.00 1.19
C GLU A 167 -19.06 -24.68 0.54
N LEU A 168 -19.91 -23.89 1.21
CA LEU A 168 -20.33 -22.57 0.75
C LEU A 168 -19.19 -21.56 0.83
N GLU A 169 -18.40 -21.62 1.91
CA GLU A 169 -17.21 -20.78 2.08
C GLU A 169 -16.17 -21.03 0.98
N ASN A 170 -15.85 -22.29 0.68
CA ASN A 170 -14.91 -22.65 -0.37
C ASN A 170 -15.42 -22.17 -1.73
N SER A 171 -16.70 -22.41 -2.03
CA SER A 171 -17.31 -21.97 -3.29
C SER A 171 -17.27 -20.44 -3.45
N ALA A 172 -17.50 -19.69 -2.36
CA ALA A 172 -17.42 -18.23 -2.40
C ALA A 172 -15.98 -17.73 -2.58
N ASN A 173 -15.00 -18.32 -1.87
CA ASN A 173 -13.59 -18.00 -2.07
C ASN A 173 -13.15 -18.29 -3.52
N ASP A 174 -13.56 -19.43 -4.09
CA ASP A 174 -13.27 -19.75 -5.48
C ASP A 174 -13.86 -18.71 -6.45
N LEU A 175 -15.10 -18.28 -6.21
CA LEU A 175 -15.73 -17.23 -7.03
C LEU A 175 -15.00 -15.90 -6.90
N PHE A 176 -14.58 -15.48 -5.70
CA PHE A 176 -13.82 -14.25 -5.52
C PHE A 176 -12.47 -14.31 -6.25
N ASN A 177 -11.80 -15.45 -6.16
CA ASN A 177 -10.50 -15.66 -6.81
C ASN A 177 -10.63 -15.79 -8.33
N GLN A 178 -11.70 -16.38 -8.86
CA GLN A 178 -11.92 -16.42 -10.31
C GLN A 178 -12.22 -15.03 -10.90
N ASN A 179 -12.90 -14.18 -10.12
CA ASN A 179 -13.37 -12.87 -10.55
C ASN A 179 -12.54 -11.71 -9.96
N TRP A 180 -11.34 -11.98 -9.44
CA TRP A 180 -10.57 -11.01 -8.66
C TRP A 180 -10.29 -9.72 -9.44
N ARG A 181 -10.11 -9.80 -10.76
CA ARG A 181 -9.81 -8.64 -11.62
C ARG A 181 -10.97 -7.67 -11.69
N ASP A 182 -12.19 -8.17 -11.84
CA ASP A 182 -13.40 -7.35 -11.92
C ASP A 182 -13.71 -6.75 -10.55
N LEU A 183 -13.60 -7.55 -9.49
CA LEU A 183 -13.75 -7.09 -8.12
C LEU A 183 -12.73 -6.00 -7.75
N TYR A 184 -11.46 -6.19 -8.15
CA TYR A 184 -10.43 -5.18 -8.00
C TYR A 184 -10.75 -3.92 -8.81
N GLY A 185 -11.23 -4.06 -10.04
CA GLY A 185 -11.63 -2.93 -10.89
C GLY A 185 -12.64 -2.00 -10.20
N THR A 186 -13.64 -2.57 -9.55
CA THR A 186 -14.61 -1.80 -8.75
C THR A 186 -13.99 -1.20 -7.49
N LEU A 187 -13.10 -1.92 -6.79
CA LEU A 187 -12.49 -1.46 -5.53
C LEU A 187 -11.30 -0.53 -5.69
N ALA A 188 -10.68 -0.47 -6.86
CA ALA A 188 -9.39 0.19 -7.08
C ALA A 188 -9.37 1.64 -6.57
N PRO A 189 -10.38 2.50 -6.83
CA PRO A 189 -10.38 3.87 -6.31
C PRO A 189 -10.30 3.93 -4.78
N THR A 190 -11.06 3.08 -4.09
CA THR A 190 -11.10 3.02 -2.62
C THR A 190 -9.80 2.48 -2.03
N LEU A 191 -9.22 1.46 -2.68
CA LEU A 191 -7.93 0.88 -2.27
C LEU A 191 -6.78 1.87 -2.48
N GLU A 192 -6.77 2.58 -3.61
CA GLU A 192 -5.77 3.61 -3.92
C GLU A 192 -5.85 4.78 -2.93
N GLN A 193 -7.06 5.26 -2.60
CA GLN A 193 -7.24 6.29 -1.56
C GLN A 193 -6.74 5.82 -0.19
N THR A 194 -7.03 4.57 0.18
CA THR A 194 -6.55 3.99 1.43
C THR A 194 -5.02 3.93 1.45
N LEU A 195 -4.42 3.50 0.34
CA LEU A 195 -2.97 3.46 0.17
C LEU A 195 -2.36 4.86 0.24
N GLU A 196 -2.96 5.86 -0.40
CA GLU A 196 -2.53 7.27 -0.33
C GLU A 196 -2.47 7.75 1.12
N LEU A 197 -3.50 7.50 1.92
CA LEU A 197 -3.55 7.92 3.32
C LEU A 197 -2.47 7.24 4.17
N ILE A 198 -2.30 5.92 4.01
CA ILE A 198 -1.31 5.15 4.76
C ILE A 198 0.10 5.59 4.41
N LEU A 199 0.43 5.67 3.11
CA LEU A 199 1.75 6.08 2.66
C LEU A 199 2.02 7.54 3.01
N LYS A 200 1.04 8.44 2.87
CA LYS A 200 1.19 9.83 3.31
C LYS A 200 1.59 9.91 4.78
N ASP A 201 0.90 9.23 5.69
CA ASP A 201 1.26 9.24 7.11
C ASP A 201 2.71 8.76 7.35
N ARG A 202 3.10 7.64 6.72
CA ARG A 202 4.45 7.09 6.88
C ARG A 202 5.52 8.02 6.31
N PHE A 203 5.34 8.51 5.09
CA PHE A 203 6.27 9.43 4.45
C PHE A 203 6.36 10.77 5.19
N THR A 204 5.24 11.31 5.70
CA THR A 204 5.26 12.54 6.53
C THR A 204 6.14 12.36 7.77
N LYS A 205 6.02 11.24 8.49
CA LYS A 205 6.84 10.98 9.69
C LYS A 205 8.32 10.83 9.34
N ILE A 206 8.61 10.13 8.25
CA ILE A 206 9.98 9.91 7.78
C ILE A 206 10.63 11.24 7.35
N TYR A 207 9.97 12.01 6.48
CA TYR A 207 10.54 13.20 5.85
C TYR A 207 10.62 14.40 6.82
N SER A 208 9.78 14.43 7.86
CA SER A 208 9.88 15.41 8.94
C SER A 208 11.00 15.10 9.93
N TYR A 209 11.43 13.84 10.03
CA TYR A 209 12.47 13.40 10.97
C TYR A 209 13.87 13.28 10.33
N VAL A 210 13.94 12.84 9.08
CA VAL A 210 15.19 12.62 8.36
C VAL A 210 15.48 13.83 7.47
N PRO A 211 16.67 14.46 7.59
CA PRO A 211 17.06 15.57 6.70
C PRO A 211 17.09 15.13 5.23
N ALA A 212 16.68 16.03 4.33
CA ALA A 212 16.68 15.83 2.89
C ALA A 212 18.07 15.43 2.34
N THR A 213 19.14 15.93 2.96
CA THR A 213 20.54 15.60 2.62
C THR A 213 20.90 14.13 2.84
N TYR A 214 20.18 13.43 3.72
CA TYR A 214 20.36 11.99 3.93
C TYR A 214 19.82 11.17 2.74
N PHE A 215 18.80 11.68 2.06
CA PHE A 215 18.19 11.03 0.90
C PHE A 215 18.89 11.37 -0.41
N ILE A 216 19.72 12.41 -0.39
CA ILE A 216 20.21 13.08 -1.60
C ILE A 216 21.65 13.46 -1.35
N SER A 217 22.58 12.63 -1.84
CA SER A 217 24.02 12.83 -1.64
C SER A 217 24.56 14.15 -2.23
N ASN A 218 23.75 14.90 -3.00
CA ASN A 218 24.13 16.12 -3.72
C ASN A 218 23.01 17.19 -3.71
N LEU A 219 22.48 17.54 -2.53
CA LEU A 219 21.78 18.81 -2.36
C LEU A 219 22.80 19.96 -2.39
N PRO A 220 22.49 21.08 -3.07
CA PRO A 220 23.39 22.25 -3.10
C PRO A 220 23.62 22.86 -1.72
#